data_AF-K1RGV3-F1
#
_entry.id   AF-K1RGV3-F1
#
_cell.length_a   1.000
_cell.length_b   1.000
_cell.length_c   1.000
_cell.angle_alpha   90.00
_cell.angle_beta   90.00
_cell.angle_gamma   90.00
#
_symmetry.space_group_name_H-M   'P 1'
#
loop_
_entity.id
_entity.type
_entity.pdbx_description
1 polymer ?
#
loop_
_entity_poly.entity_id
_entity_poly.type
_entity_poly.pdbx_seq_one_letter_code
_entity_poly.pdbx_strand_id
1 'polypeptide(L)' 'GNMTLVAYLGDVPILGVPGAAISMPTTIFDVLLPQIYAGDRLTHEDLIRLGDGGLCRLCKPCHFPNCTFGRY' A
#
# COMPACT_ATOMS: atom_id res chain seq x y z
N GLY A 1 6.07 8.88 4.71
CA GLY A 1 5.17 8.61 3.57
C GLY A 1 5.87 7.72 2.59
N ASN A 2 5.18 6.75 2.01
CA ASN A 2 5.76 5.76 1.10
C ASN A 2 5.72 6.19 -0.38
N MET A 3 5.52 7.50 -0.64
CA MET A 3 5.51 8.14 -1.97
C MET A 3 4.82 7.30 -3.07
N THR A 4 3.72 6.64 -2.72
CA THR A 4 3.00 5.75 -3.64
C THR A 4 1.90 6.53 -4.33
N LEU A 5 1.78 6.31 -5.63
CA LEU A 5 0.77 6.97 -6.46
C LEU A 5 -0.09 5.90 -7.12
N VAL A 6 -1.39 6.18 -7.20
CA VAL A 6 -2.34 5.34 -7.92
C VAL A 6 -3.05 6.22 -8.94
N ALA A 7 -3.03 5.78 -10.19
CA ALA A 7 -3.77 6.36 -11.29
C ALA A 7 -4.47 5.26 -12.07
N TYR A 8 -5.44 5.64 -12.90
CA TYR A 8 -6.16 4.71 -13.76
C TYR A 8 -6.21 5.25 -15.18
N LEU A 9 -5.84 4.42 -16.14
CA LEU A 9 -6.08 4.65 -17.56
C LEU A 9 -7.22 3.74 -18.00
N GLY A 10 -8.44 4.25 -17.96
CA GLY A 10 -9.65 3.42 -18.05
C GLY A 10 -9.70 2.46 -16.85
N ASP A 11 -9.69 1.15 -17.13
CA ASP A 11 -9.67 0.09 -16.12
C ASP A 11 -8.26 -0.43 -15.81
N VAL A 12 -7.22 0.10 -16.47
CA VAL A 12 -5.84 -0.29 -16.23
C VAL A 12 -5.27 0.50 -15.05
N PRO A 13 -4.90 -0.14 -13.93
CA PRO A 13 -4.26 0.52 -12.79
C PRO A 13 -2.80 0.85 -13.11
N ILE A 14 -2.39 2.08 -12.81
CA ILE A 14 -1.01 2.57 -12.93
C ILE A 14 -0.52 2.91 -11.53
N LEU A 15 0.57 2.28 -11.10
CA LEU A 15 1.14 2.44 -9.77
C LEU A 15 2.53 3.07 -9.81
N GLY A 16 2.69 4.17 -9.09
CA GLY A 16 4.00 4.68 -8.70
C GLY A 16 4.45 3.95 -7.44
N VAL A 17 5.48 3.12 -7.55
CA VAL A 17 6.00 2.29 -6.44
C VAL A 17 7.16 3.02 -5.76
N PRO A 18 7.27 2.95 -4.42
CA PRO A 18 8.42 3.51 -3.71
C PRO A 18 9.72 2.87 -4.15
N GLY A 19 10.80 3.67 -4.23
CA GLY A 19 12.15 3.13 -4.44
C GLY A 19 12.57 2.11 -3.38
N ALA A 20 11.98 2.19 -2.19
CA ALA A 20 12.16 1.19 -1.14
C ALA A 20 11.73 -0.23 -1.52
N ALA A 21 10.83 -0.41 -2.52
CA ALA A 21 10.44 -1.74 -2.99
C ALA A 21 11.60 -2.54 -3.60
N ILE A 22 12.72 -1.88 -3.94
CA ILE A 22 13.93 -2.54 -4.44
C ILE A 22 14.68 -3.25 -3.31
N SER A 23 14.69 -2.64 -2.12
CA SER A 23 15.58 -3.05 -1.01
C SER A 23 14.83 -3.60 0.21
N MET A 24 13.56 -3.24 0.38
CA MET A 24 12.73 -3.69 1.48
C MET A 24 11.84 -4.86 1.04
N PRO A 25 11.75 -5.93 1.84
CA PRO A 25 10.96 -7.12 1.49
C PRO A 25 9.45 -6.87 1.56
N THR A 26 9.01 -5.76 2.16
CA THR A 26 7.60 -5.44 2.32
C THR A 26 7.41 -3.93 2.28
N THR A 27 6.51 -3.48 1.42
CA THR A 27 6.15 -2.07 1.22
C THR A 27 4.63 -1.92 1.05
N ILE A 28 4.15 -0.70 0.89
CA ILE A 28 2.73 -0.44 0.61
C ILE A 28 2.27 -1.03 -0.72
N PHE A 29 3.19 -1.31 -1.64
CA PHE A 29 2.85 -1.98 -2.88
C PHE A 29 2.21 -3.36 -2.61
N ASP A 30 2.77 -4.12 -1.66
CA ASP A 30 2.28 -5.44 -1.25
C ASP A 30 0.89 -5.36 -0.58
N VAL A 31 0.54 -4.20 -0.02
CA VAL A 31 -0.76 -3.93 0.58
C VAL A 31 -1.81 -3.63 -0.49
N LEU A 32 -1.45 -2.88 -1.54
CA LEU A 32 -2.38 -2.48 -2.60
C LEU A 32 -2.62 -3.60 -3.64
N LEU A 33 -1.62 -4.46 -3.83
CA LEU A 33 -1.64 -5.51 -4.86
C LEU A 33 -2.88 -6.43 -4.82
N PRO A 34 -3.33 -6.93 -3.64
CA PRO A 34 -4.46 -7.84 -3.56
C PRO A 34 -5.76 -7.25 -4.09
N GLN A 35 -6.04 -5.97 -3.79
CA GLN A 35 -7.24 -5.29 -4.26
C GLN A 35 -7.21 -5.09 -5.77
N ILE A 36 -6.05 -4.74 -6.30
CA ILE A 36 -5.85 -4.60 -7.74
C ILE A 36 -6.08 -5.92 -8.47
N TYR A 37 -5.55 -7.03 -7.93
CA TYR A 37 -5.79 -8.36 -8.49
C TYR A 37 -7.22 -8.85 -8.31
N ALA A 38 -7.92 -8.40 -7.27
CA ALA A 38 -9.35 -8.66 -7.09
C ALA A 38 -10.23 -7.86 -8.08
N GLY A 39 -9.66 -6.88 -8.79
CA GLY A 39 -10.42 -5.97 -9.64
C GLY A 39 -11.10 -4.84 -8.86
N ASP A 40 -10.79 -4.70 -7.57
CA ASP A 40 -11.32 -3.64 -6.72
C ASP A 40 -10.60 -2.33 -7.04
N ARG A 41 -11.38 -1.29 -7.33
CA ARG A 41 -10.85 0.01 -7.67
C ARG A 41 -10.48 0.78 -6.41
N LEU A 42 -9.20 1.14 -6.29
CA LEU A 42 -8.69 1.98 -5.22
C LEU A 42 -9.30 3.38 -5.32
N THR A 43 -9.92 3.82 -4.24
CA THR A 43 -10.52 5.15 -4.13
C THR A 43 -9.55 6.14 -3.50
N HIS A 44 -9.83 7.43 -3.66
CA HIS A 44 -9.07 8.47 -2.98
C HIS A 44 -9.15 8.33 -1.44
N GLU A 45 -10.27 7.83 -0.91
CA GLU A 45 -10.45 7.65 0.53
C GLU A 45 -9.58 6.50 1.07
N ASP A 46 -9.44 5.41 0.31
CA ASP A 46 -8.53 4.30 0.64
C ASP A 46 -7.08 4.81 0.80
N LEU A 47 -6.65 5.68 -0.14
CA LEU A 47 -5.31 6.26 -0.12
C LEU A 47 -5.10 7.23 1.05
N ILE A 48 -6.12 8.00 1.44
CA ILE A 48 -6.06 8.87 2.62
C ILE A 48 -5.90 8.03 3.89
N ARG A 49 -6.67 6.95 4.03
CA ARG A 49 -6.61 6.06 5.19
C ARG A 49 -5.25 5.36 5.31
N LEU A 50 -4.62 5.05 4.18
CA LEU A 50 -3.24 4.57 4.11
C LEU A 50 -2.18 5.60 4.54
N GLY A 51 -2.53 6.87 4.76
CA GLY A 51 -1.60 7.89 5.26
C GLY A 51 -0.93 7.51 6.59
N ASP A 52 -1.66 6.87 7.50
CA ASP A 52 -1.15 6.37 8.80
C ASP A 52 -0.67 4.90 8.73
N GLY A 53 -1.20 4.13 7.78
CA GLY A 53 -0.92 2.70 7.60
C GLY A 53 0.10 2.34 6.51
N GLY A 54 0.74 3.32 5.89
CA GLY A 54 1.57 3.12 4.69
C GLY A 54 3.02 2.68 4.94
N LEU A 55 3.46 2.61 6.20
CA LEU A 55 4.86 2.34 6.58
C LEU A 55 4.99 1.06 7.40
N CYS A 56 5.70 0.08 6.84
CA CYS A 56 6.08 -1.14 7.57
C CYS A 56 7.19 -0.82 8.58
N ARG A 57 7.06 -1.32 9.82
CA ARG A 57 8.06 -1.15 10.89
C ARG A 57 9.11 -2.26 10.95
N LEU A 58 9.06 -3.23 10.03
CA LEU A 58 9.99 -4.37 9.94
C LEU A 58 10.17 -5.10 11.29
N CYS A 59 9.08 -5.26 12.05
CA CYS A 59 9.08 -5.98 13.31
C CYS A 59 9.32 -7.49 13.10
N LYS A 60 9.99 -8.16 14.05
CA LYS A 60 10.27 -9.61 13.95
C LYS A 60 8.99 -10.45 13.89
N PRO A 61 8.08 -10.36 14.89
CA PRO A 61 6.68 -10.71 14.70
C PRO A 61 5.84 -9.45 14.47
N CYS A 62 4.83 -9.53 13.62
CA CYS A 62 3.84 -8.46 13.48
C CYS A 62 2.95 -8.38 14.73
N HIS A 63 2.69 -7.16 15.19
CA HIS A 63 1.93 -6.90 16.41
C HIS A 63 0.60 -6.22 16.09
N PHE A 64 -0.40 -6.97 15.63
CA PHE A 64 -1.74 -6.45 15.44
C PHE A 64 -2.54 -6.46 16.75
N PRO A 65 -3.38 -5.43 17.03
CA PRO A 65 -3.75 -4.28 16.19
C PRO A 65 -2.84 -3.04 16.37
N ASN A 66 -1.75 -3.13 17.16
CA ASN A 66 -0.85 -2.01 17.42
C ASN A 66 -0.05 -1.58 16.18
N CYS A 67 0.13 -2.49 15.22
CA CYS A 67 0.68 -2.21 13.91
C CYS A 67 -0.42 -1.67 12.99
N THR A 68 -0.25 -0.44 12.52
CA THR A 68 -1.18 0.21 11.58
C THR A 68 -0.89 -0.15 10.13
N PHE A 69 0.20 -0.88 9.85
CA PHE A 69 0.61 -1.22 8.50
C PHE A 69 -0.48 -1.98 7.74
N GLY A 70 -0.89 -1.46 6.58
CA GLY A 70 -1.91 -2.06 5.72
C GLY A 70 -3.36 -1.85 6.15
N ARG A 71 -3.62 -1.00 7.16
CA ARG A 71 -4.98 -0.71 7.63
C ARG A 71 -5.60 0.45 6.86
N TYR A 72 -6.73 0.20 6.17
CA TYR A 72 -7.58 1.21 5.52
C TYR A 72 -8.99 0.67 5.22
#